data_AF-A0A7V9FUE3-F1
#
_entry.id   AF-A0A7V9FUE3-F1
#
_cell.length_a   1.000
_cell.length_b   1.000
_cell.length_c   1.000
_cell.angle_alpha   90.00
_cell.angle_beta   90.00
_cell.angle_gamma   90.00
#
_symmetry.space_group_name_H-M   'P 1'
#
loop_
_entity.id
_entity.type
_entity.pdbx_description
1 polymer ?
#
loop_
_entity_poly.entity_id
_entity_poly.type
_entity_poly.pdbx_seq_one_letter_code
_entity_poly.pdbx_strand_id
1 'polypeptide(L)'
;MSTTSSVDATAGRIPDREDTAQRLLRTSAKHSYDPAVEIAWDAPLAPDRYFIDPRRSSLYGTALWDRMSEQQRIDLTKHELASLYCMGIWFETILMQMLVQHVYDRPKGSAHARYAWTEIADECRHSVMFSRTAEKFGGAHYGPDWLVHQLGRLLKTTSNGTLSFAGAIYVEEILDAVQRDQMTDQSLQPMVQKVSWIHVVEEARHIRYAREETHRQWPRLGPLGRAYSRFILALVVYFSTSRLIDPKVYAAVGLDVDEAVAAAAANPHWRETKRFAAHKVITFFNEVGLIAGPGKLLWRRAGLL
;
A
#
# COMPACT_ATOMS: atom_id res chain seq x y z
N MET A 1 14.09 -47.95 -3.48
CA MET A 1 14.85 -46.73 -3.11
C MET A 1 13.96 -45.55 -3.44
N SER A 2 13.22 -45.06 -2.44
CA SER A 2 12.27 -43.96 -2.58
C SER A 2 12.97 -42.67 -2.14
N THR A 3 13.15 -41.74 -3.08
CA THR A 3 13.75 -40.43 -2.86
C THR A 3 12.72 -39.50 -2.21
N THR A 4 12.72 -39.45 -0.88
CA THR A 4 12.07 -38.39 -0.12
C THR A 4 12.71 -37.05 -0.44
N SER A 5 11.97 -36.21 -1.14
CA SER A 5 12.29 -34.82 -1.46
C SER A 5 12.41 -34.00 -0.19
N SER A 6 13.59 -33.43 0.06
CA SER A 6 13.99 -32.71 1.27
C SER A 6 13.61 -31.23 1.25
N VAL A 7 12.39 -30.88 0.84
CA VAL A 7 11.98 -29.46 0.65
C VAL A 7 11.26 -28.86 1.88
N ASP A 8 10.98 -29.64 2.93
CA ASP A 8 10.08 -29.20 4.00
C ASP A 8 10.74 -28.56 5.25
N ALA A 9 12.03 -28.21 5.20
CA ALA A 9 12.80 -27.94 6.42
C ALA A 9 13.00 -26.45 6.84
N THR A 10 12.35 -25.47 6.21
CA THR A 10 12.53 -24.05 6.60
C THR A 10 11.26 -23.19 6.65
N ALA A 11 10.08 -23.79 6.73
CA ALA A 11 8.87 -23.05 7.13
C ALA A 11 8.69 -23.20 8.66
N GLY A 12 9.10 -22.20 9.43
CA GLY A 12 8.74 -22.13 10.85
C GLY A 12 7.23 -22.38 11.00
N ARG A 13 6.85 -23.30 11.90
CA ARG A 13 5.45 -23.75 12.05
C ARG A 13 4.54 -22.54 12.21
N ILE A 14 3.77 -22.23 11.16
CA ILE A 14 2.80 -21.12 11.19
C ILE A 14 1.82 -21.43 12.31
N PRO A 15 1.60 -20.51 13.27
CA PRO A 15 0.66 -20.73 14.37
C PRO A 15 -0.75 -21.05 13.85
N ASP A 16 -1.55 -21.71 14.69
CA ASP A 16 -2.95 -21.95 14.38
C ASP A 16 -3.66 -20.62 14.04
N ARG A 17 -4.61 -20.68 13.11
CA ARG A 17 -5.32 -19.50 12.62
C ARG A 17 -6.04 -18.77 13.75
N GLU A 18 -6.69 -19.50 14.65
CA GLU A 18 -7.43 -18.89 15.76
C GLU A 18 -6.47 -18.30 16.81
N ASP A 19 -5.36 -18.97 17.10
CA ASP A 19 -4.32 -18.45 18.00
C ASP A 19 -3.71 -17.14 17.49
N THR A 20 -3.41 -17.07 16.18
CA THR A 20 -2.98 -15.82 15.56
C THR A 20 -4.03 -14.74 15.71
N ALA A 21 -5.29 -15.04 15.35
CA ALA A 21 -6.35 -14.05 15.40
C ALA A 21 -6.58 -13.52 16.83
N GLN A 22 -6.55 -14.39 17.84
CA GLN A 22 -6.63 -13.98 19.24
C GLN A 22 -5.49 -13.06 19.67
N ARG A 23 -4.25 -13.35 19.27
CA ARG A 23 -3.10 -12.48 19.54
C ARG A 23 -3.28 -11.12 18.89
N LEU A 24 -3.68 -11.08 17.62
CA LEU A 24 -3.85 -9.83 16.89
C LEU A 24 -5.01 -8.99 17.44
N LEU A 25 -6.12 -9.62 17.87
CA LEU A 25 -7.22 -8.93 18.57
C LEU A 25 -6.75 -8.26 19.86
N ARG A 26 -5.92 -8.95 20.67
CA ARG A 26 -5.35 -8.35 21.90
C ARG A 26 -4.44 -7.17 21.59
N THR A 27 -3.68 -7.21 20.50
CA THR A 27 -2.84 -6.10 20.05
C THR A 27 -3.69 -4.93 19.55
N SER A 28 -4.73 -5.21 18.76
CA SER A 28 -5.64 -4.18 18.21
C SER A 28 -6.34 -3.41 19.33
N ALA A 29 -6.80 -4.10 20.39
CA ALA A 29 -7.40 -3.45 21.56
C ALA A 29 -6.47 -2.45 22.27
N LYS A 30 -5.16 -2.51 22.05
CA LYS A 30 -4.16 -1.58 22.63
C LYS A 30 -3.70 -0.51 21.65
N HIS A 31 -3.84 -0.77 20.35
CA HIS A 31 -3.16 -0.05 19.28
C HIS A 31 -4.08 0.24 18.09
N SER A 32 -5.38 0.39 18.33
CA SER A 32 -6.32 1.04 17.42
C SER A 32 -6.60 2.44 17.95
N TYR A 33 -6.30 3.44 17.15
CA TYR A 33 -6.31 4.84 17.51
C TYR A 33 -7.51 5.54 16.85
N ASP A 34 -8.09 6.52 17.55
CA ASP A 34 -9.12 7.37 16.96
C ASP A 34 -8.45 8.59 16.32
N PRO A 35 -8.38 8.69 14.98
CA PRO A 35 -7.74 9.81 14.32
C PRO A 35 -8.44 11.15 14.62
N ALA A 36 -9.71 11.16 15.02
CA ALA A 36 -10.42 12.39 15.38
C ALA A 36 -9.84 13.04 16.65
N VAL A 37 -9.27 12.25 17.56
CA VAL A 37 -8.70 12.70 18.83
C VAL A 37 -7.18 12.79 18.77
N GLU A 38 -6.55 11.85 18.07
CA GLU A 38 -5.09 11.67 18.08
C GLU A 38 -4.33 12.70 17.22
N ILE A 39 -5.00 13.29 16.23
CA ILE A 39 -4.41 14.29 15.34
C ILE A 39 -4.88 15.67 15.76
N ALA A 40 -3.94 16.60 15.89
CA ALA A 40 -4.21 18.02 16.16
C ALA A 40 -4.76 18.73 14.91
N TRP A 41 -6.01 18.46 14.57
CA TRP A 41 -6.65 18.96 13.33
C TRP A 41 -6.72 20.49 13.23
N ASP A 42 -6.76 21.20 14.36
CA ASP A 42 -6.82 22.67 14.38
C ASP A 42 -5.43 23.33 14.31
N ALA A 43 -4.35 22.56 14.41
CA ALA A 43 -3.00 23.10 14.27
C ALA A 43 -2.78 23.65 12.85
N PRO A 44 -2.12 24.80 12.70
CA PRO A 44 -1.78 25.34 11.39
C PRO A 44 -0.74 24.45 10.68
N LEU A 45 -0.80 24.40 9.34
CA LEU A 45 0.27 23.81 8.55
C LEU A 45 1.50 24.73 8.59
N ALA A 46 2.70 24.14 8.64
CA ALA A 46 3.94 24.91 8.58
C ALA A 46 4.22 25.33 7.12
N PRO A 47 4.36 26.62 6.80
CA PRO A 47 4.44 27.08 5.41
C PRO A 47 5.73 26.66 4.69
N ASP A 48 6.79 26.39 5.44
CA ASP A 48 8.15 26.11 4.97
C ASP A 48 8.52 24.62 5.05
N ARG A 49 7.56 23.74 5.34
CA ARG A 49 7.80 22.30 5.50
C ARG A 49 7.20 21.48 4.38
N TYR A 50 7.98 20.50 3.95
CA TYR A 50 7.54 19.49 3.00
C TYR A 50 6.51 18.53 3.60
N PHE A 51 5.73 17.91 2.72
CA PHE A 51 4.72 16.90 3.08
C PHE A 51 5.24 15.48 2.87
N ILE A 52 6.21 15.31 1.97
CA ILE A 52 6.98 14.08 1.76
C ILE A 52 8.44 14.49 1.80
N ASP A 53 9.33 13.61 2.28
CA ASP A 53 10.77 13.80 2.08
C ASP A 53 11.05 14.12 0.60
N PRO A 54 11.66 15.27 0.28
CA PRO A 54 11.96 15.66 -1.10
C PRO A 54 12.65 14.57 -1.89
N ARG A 55 13.53 13.77 -1.27
CA ARG A 55 14.26 12.66 -1.94
C ARG A 55 13.36 11.54 -2.43
N ARG A 56 12.12 11.48 -1.92
CA ARG A 56 11.07 10.53 -2.32
C ARG A 56 10.10 11.12 -3.34
N SER A 57 10.19 12.41 -3.67
CA SER A 57 9.33 13.05 -4.68
C SER A 57 9.64 12.53 -6.08
N SER A 58 8.62 12.48 -6.95
CA SER A 58 8.76 11.90 -8.29
C SER A 58 9.69 12.69 -9.21
N LEU A 59 9.86 13.99 -8.96
CA LEU A 59 10.71 14.87 -9.76
C LEU A 59 12.08 15.15 -9.15
N TYR A 60 12.34 14.69 -7.92
CA TYR A 60 13.60 14.97 -7.23
C TYR A 60 14.83 14.59 -8.06
N GLY A 61 15.81 15.50 -8.12
CA GLY A 61 17.06 15.32 -8.87
C GLY A 61 16.92 15.41 -10.39
N THR A 62 15.76 15.85 -10.91
CA THR A 62 15.58 16.16 -12.33
C THR A 62 15.84 17.64 -12.63
N ALA A 63 16.14 17.97 -13.89
CA ALA A 63 16.26 19.36 -14.32
C ALA A 63 14.97 20.17 -14.09
N LEU A 64 13.79 19.52 -14.12
CA LEU A 64 12.52 20.18 -13.82
C LEU A 64 12.47 20.61 -12.35
N TRP A 65 12.88 19.72 -11.43
CA TRP A 65 12.98 20.02 -10.00
C TRP A 65 13.97 21.13 -9.68
N ASP A 66 15.12 21.15 -10.36
CA ASP A 66 16.14 22.20 -10.15
C ASP A 66 15.64 23.59 -10.55
N ARG A 67 14.73 23.67 -11.53
CA ARG A 67 14.11 24.93 -11.97
C ARG A 67 12.92 25.37 -11.11
N MET A 68 12.35 24.47 -10.30
CA MET A 68 11.23 24.80 -9.42
C MET A 68 11.68 25.72 -8.29
N SER A 69 10.83 26.68 -7.92
CA SER A 69 11.01 27.42 -6.67
C SER A 69 10.84 26.49 -5.46
N GLU A 70 11.35 26.90 -4.30
CA GLU A 70 11.17 26.14 -3.06
C GLU A 70 9.68 25.91 -2.74
N GLN A 71 8.87 26.95 -2.95
CA GLN A 71 7.42 26.86 -2.74
C GLN A 71 6.77 25.84 -3.69
N GLN A 72 7.16 25.81 -4.98
CA GLN A 72 6.66 24.79 -5.91
C GLN A 72 7.04 23.37 -5.49
N ARG A 73 8.22 23.17 -4.90
CA ARG A 73 8.65 21.86 -4.41
C ARG A 73 7.81 21.43 -3.19
N ILE A 74 7.58 22.35 -2.25
CA ILE A 74 6.68 22.11 -1.10
C ILE A 74 5.28 21.75 -1.59
N ASP A 75 4.73 22.56 -2.49
CA ASP A 75 3.40 22.31 -3.06
C ASP A 75 3.33 21.01 -3.87
N LEU A 76 4.41 20.63 -4.57
CA LEU A 76 4.45 19.34 -5.27
C LEU A 76 4.35 18.19 -4.28
N THR A 77 5.16 18.19 -3.21
CA THR A 77 5.09 17.12 -2.21
C THR A 77 3.73 17.06 -1.51
N LYS A 78 3.06 18.21 -1.34
CA LYS A 78 1.68 18.30 -0.82
C LYS A 78 0.70 17.57 -1.73
N HIS A 79 0.76 17.84 -3.03
CA HIS A 79 -0.13 17.22 -4.02
C HIS A 79 0.21 15.73 -4.26
N GLU A 80 1.48 15.35 -4.25
CA GLU A 80 1.90 13.95 -4.29
C GLU A 80 1.38 13.17 -3.08
N LEU A 81 1.44 13.74 -1.87
CA LEU A 81 0.91 13.08 -0.67
C LEU A 81 -0.61 12.94 -0.74
N ALA A 82 -1.31 13.99 -1.19
CA ALA A 82 -2.75 13.91 -1.41
C ALA A 82 -3.10 12.81 -2.43
N SER A 83 -2.31 12.66 -3.51
CA SER A 83 -2.47 11.56 -4.47
C SER A 83 -2.31 10.19 -3.82
N LEU A 84 -1.28 10.02 -2.97
CA LEU A 84 -1.08 8.77 -2.23
C LEU A 84 -2.24 8.46 -1.28
N TYR A 85 -2.76 9.45 -0.57
CA TYR A 85 -3.94 9.29 0.30
C TYR A 85 -5.20 8.94 -0.47
N CYS A 86 -5.49 9.61 -1.59
CA CYS A 86 -6.64 9.28 -2.43
C CYS A 86 -6.53 7.86 -3.01
N MET A 87 -5.33 7.45 -3.43
CA MET A 87 -5.07 6.09 -3.89
C MET A 87 -5.22 5.08 -2.75
N GLY A 88 -4.73 5.38 -1.54
CA GLY A 88 -4.90 4.56 -0.33
C GLY A 88 -6.38 4.30 -0.03
N ILE A 89 -7.21 5.34 0.03
CA ILE A 89 -8.67 5.21 0.23
C ILE A 89 -9.31 4.30 -0.83
N TRP A 90 -8.91 4.44 -2.10
CA TRP A 90 -9.40 3.59 -3.18
C TRP A 90 -8.99 2.13 -3.00
N PHE A 91 -7.75 1.87 -2.58
CA PHE A 91 -7.27 0.52 -2.29
C PHE A 91 -7.98 -0.09 -1.08
N GLU A 92 -8.07 0.62 0.05
CA GLU A 92 -8.78 0.19 1.26
C GLU A 92 -10.23 -0.20 0.94
N THR A 93 -10.90 0.55 0.07
CA THR A 93 -12.25 0.23 -0.41
C THR A 93 -12.31 -1.14 -1.11
N ILE A 94 -11.29 -1.49 -1.90
CA ILE A 94 -11.18 -2.80 -2.54
C ILE A 94 -10.85 -3.88 -1.51
N LEU A 95 -9.91 -3.63 -0.61
CA LEU A 95 -9.48 -4.56 0.44
C LEU A 95 -10.64 -4.93 1.36
N MET A 96 -11.39 -3.95 1.86
CA MET A 96 -12.57 -4.18 2.70
C MET A 96 -13.60 -5.06 2.00
N GLN A 97 -13.86 -4.86 0.70
CA GLN A 97 -14.78 -5.71 -0.06
C GLN A 97 -14.27 -7.16 -0.14
N MET A 98 -12.98 -7.36 -0.36
CA MET A 98 -12.37 -8.70 -0.39
C MET A 98 -12.34 -9.36 1.00
N LEU A 99 -12.15 -8.59 2.08
CA LEU A 99 -12.23 -9.10 3.45
C LEU A 99 -13.65 -9.51 3.81
N VAL A 100 -14.66 -8.70 3.45
CA VAL A 100 -16.08 -9.03 3.61
C VAL A 100 -16.42 -10.34 2.89
N GLN A 101 -15.95 -10.52 1.65
CA GLN A 101 -16.10 -11.79 0.93
C GLN A 101 -15.39 -12.95 1.63
N HIS A 102 -14.16 -12.75 2.12
CA HIS A 102 -13.40 -13.78 2.82
C HIS A 102 -14.06 -14.27 4.11
N VAL A 103 -14.73 -13.38 4.86
CA VAL A 103 -15.46 -13.75 6.09
C VAL A 103 -16.89 -14.25 5.83
N TYR A 104 -17.41 -14.07 4.62
CA TYR A 104 -18.81 -14.36 4.27
C TYR A 104 -19.21 -15.81 4.58
N ASP A 105 -18.36 -16.79 4.27
CA ASP A 105 -18.64 -18.23 4.52
C ASP A 105 -17.92 -18.78 5.75
N ARG A 106 -17.33 -17.91 6.60
CA ARG A 106 -16.59 -18.34 7.79
C ARG A 106 -17.48 -18.44 9.04
N PRO A 107 -17.14 -19.29 10.02
CA PRO A 107 -17.83 -19.34 11.31
C PRO A 107 -17.86 -17.97 11.98
N LYS A 108 -19.07 -17.44 12.21
CA LYS A 108 -19.25 -16.06 12.70
C LYS A 108 -18.72 -15.84 14.13
N GLY A 109 -18.67 -16.91 14.92
CA GLY A 109 -18.15 -16.90 16.28
C GLY A 109 -16.63 -17.05 16.40
N SER A 110 -15.88 -17.18 15.31
CA SER A 110 -14.43 -17.39 15.37
C SER A 110 -13.65 -16.10 15.67
N ALA A 111 -12.46 -16.24 16.27
CA ALA A 111 -11.55 -15.12 16.46
C ALA A 111 -11.07 -14.58 15.12
N HIS A 112 -10.87 -15.47 14.14
CA HIS A 112 -10.50 -15.09 12.79
C HIS A 112 -11.53 -14.18 12.10
N ALA A 113 -12.82 -14.49 12.22
CA ALA A 113 -13.88 -13.63 11.68
C ALA A 113 -13.92 -12.28 12.41
N ARG A 114 -13.79 -12.27 13.75
CA ARG A 114 -13.71 -11.04 14.54
C ARG A 114 -12.52 -10.16 14.13
N TYR A 115 -11.35 -10.75 13.91
CA TYR A 115 -10.16 -10.00 13.53
C TYR A 115 -10.33 -9.32 12.17
N ALA A 116 -10.90 -10.01 11.18
CA ALA A 116 -11.17 -9.39 9.89
C ALA A 116 -12.19 -8.23 9.99
N TRP A 117 -13.17 -8.29 10.91
CA TRP A 117 -14.04 -7.14 11.19
C TRP A 117 -13.31 -6.00 11.90
N THR A 118 -12.34 -6.31 12.77
CA THR A 118 -11.46 -5.30 13.37
C THR A 118 -10.66 -4.58 12.29
N GLU A 119 -10.00 -5.32 11.40
CA GLU A 119 -9.25 -4.77 10.25
C GLU A 119 -10.14 -3.88 9.38
N ILE A 120 -11.35 -4.31 9.02
CA ILE A 120 -12.32 -3.47 8.27
C ILE A 120 -12.64 -2.16 9.04
N ALA A 121 -12.81 -2.21 10.36
CA ALA A 121 -13.10 -1.03 11.15
C ALA A 121 -11.90 -0.06 11.22
N ASP A 122 -10.68 -0.61 11.21
CA ASP A 122 -9.45 0.17 11.16
C ASP A 122 -9.30 0.86 9.80
N GLU A 123 -9.54 0.16 8.68
CA GLU A 123 -9.53 0.76 7.35
C GLU A 123 -10.59 1.86 7.18
N CYS A 124 -11.77 1.72 7.79
CA CYS A 124 -12.73 2.83 7.82
C CYS A 124 -12.15 4.09 8.49
N ARG A 125 -11.37 3.94 9.57
CA ARG A 125 -10.74 5.08 10.26
C ARG A 125 -9.56 5.63 9.46
N HIS A 126 -8.76 4.77 8.82
CA HIS A 126 -7.68 5.17 7.91
C HIS A 126 -8.23 6.00 6.74
N SER A 127 -9.27 5.52 6.07
CA SER A 127 -9.92 6.24 4.98
C SER A 127 -10.42 7.63 5.40
N VAL A 128 -11.06 7.75 6.57
CA VAL A 128 -11.51 9.05 7.11
C VAL A 128 -10.31 9.95 7.43
N MET A 129 -9.28 9.39 8.06
CA MET A 129 -8.05 10.11 8.40
C MET A 129 -7.36 10.67 7.15
N PHE A 130 -7.17 9.84 6.11
CA PHE A 130 -6.56 10.24 4.85
C PHE A 130 -7.41 11.28 4.10
N SER A 131 -8.73 11.10 4.06
CA SER A 131 -9.64 12.06 3.42
C SER A 131 -9.55 13.43 4.08
N ARG A 132 -9.64 13.49 5.42
CA ARG A 132 -9.60 14.74 6.18
C ARG A 132 -8.23 15.41 6.11
N THR A 133 -7.17 14.61 6.03
CA THR A 133 -5.80 15.12 5.84
C THR A 133 -5.63 15.76 4.46
N ALA A 134 -6.08 15.09 3.39
CA ALA A 134 -6.05 15.64 2.04
C ALA A 134 -6.89 16.92 1.89
N GLU A 135 -8.07 16.96 2.53
CA GLU A 135 -8.92 18.16 2.60
C GLU A 135 -8.19 19.33 3.26
N LYS A 136 -7.52 19.09 4.40
CA LYS A 136 -6.76 20.15 5.10
C LYS A 136 -5.62 20.71 4.25
N PHE A 137 -5.04 19.92 3.35
CA PHE A 137 -3.99 20.38 2.45
C PHE A 137 -4.52 21.29 1.33
N GLY A 138 -5.84 21.37 1.15
CA GLY A 138 -6.43 21.92 -0.07
C GLY A 138 -6.08 21.09 -1.31
N GLY A 139 -5.78 19.79 -1.12
CA GLY A 139 -5.44 18.89 -2.21
C GLY A 139 -6.62 18.67 -3.14
N ALA A 140 -6.37 18.65 -4.45
CA ALA A 140 -7.39 18.27 -5.43
C ALA A 140 -7.77 16.79 -5.26
N HIS A 141 -8.96 16.42 -5.74
CA HIS A 141 -9.39 15.02 -5.76
C HIS A 141 -8.61 14.26 -6.85
N TYR A 142 -7.61 13.49 -6.42
CA TYR A 142 -6.84 12.58 -7.27
C TYR A 142 -7.46 11.20 -7.27
N GLY A 143 -7.12 10.37 -8.26
CA GLY A 143 -7.58 8.99 -8.26
C GLY A 143 -7.11 8.17 -9.45
N PRO A 144 -7.43 6.87 -9.44
CA PRO A 144 -7.08 6.01 -10.55
C PRO A 144 -7.80 6.47 -11.82
N ASP A 145 -7.11 6.36 -12.95
CA ASP A 145 -7.73 6.51 -14.26
C ASP A 145 -8.81 5.43 -14.49
N TRP A 146 -9.62 5.66 -15.52
CA TRP A 146 -10.77 4.81 -15.83
C TRP A 146 -10.42 3.33 -15.94
N LEU A 147 -9.30 2.99 -16.59
CA LEU A 147 -8.90 1.59 -16.79
C LEU A 147 -8.59 0.94 -15.44
N VAL A 148 -7.73 1.55 -14.62
CA VAL A 148 -7.38 1.04 -13.30
C VAL A 148 -8.60 0.95 -12.40
N HIS A 149 -9.50 1.93 -12.48
CA HIS A 149 -10.75 1.91 -11.74
C HIS A 149 -11.65 0.72 -12.11
N GLN A 150 -11.77 0.38 -13.41
CA GLN A 150 -12.51 -0.82 -13.83
C GLN A 150 -11.79 -2.12 -13.45
N LEU A 151 -10.46 -2.16 -13.54
CA LEU A 151 -9.67 -3.31 -13.11
C LEU A 151 -9.82 -3.56 -11.61
N GLY A 152 -9.91 -2.52 -10.78
CA GLY A 152 -10.22 -2.66 -9.36
C GLY A 152 -11.61 -3.25 -9.10
N ARG A 153 -12.61 -2.88 -9.91
CA ARG A 153 -13.95 -3.51 -9.86
C ARG A 153 -13.91 -4.99 -10.24
N LEU A 154 -13.14 -5.36 -11.25
CA LEU A 154 -12.97 -6.75 -11.62
C LEU A 154 -12.24 -7.54 -10.53
N LEU A 155 -11.12 -7.00 -10.03
CA LEU A 155 -10.29 -7.61 -8.99
C LEU A 155 -11.11 -7.96 -7.76
N LYS A 156 -11.84 -6.99 -7.20
CA LYS A 156 -12.63 -7.21 -5.99
C LYS A 156 -13.79 -8.19 -6.18
N THR A 157 -14.16 -8.51 -7.41
CA THR A 157 -15.22 -9.50 -7.72
C THR A 157 -14.64 -10.88 -8.00
N THR A 158 -13.47 -10.98 -8.63
CA THR A 158 -12.87 -12.25 -9.08
C THR A 158 -11.71 -12.74 -8.21
N SER A 159 -11.34 -11.99 -7.18
CA SER A 159 -10.22 -12.36 -6.32
C SER A 159 -10.49 -13.67 -5.56
N ASN A 160 -9.46 -14.51 -5.47
CA ASN A 160 -9.45 -15.62 -4.52
C ASN A 160 -8.71 -15.20 -3.25
N GLY A 161 -8.87 -15.93 -2.15
CA GLY A 161 -8.32 -15.51 -0.86
C GLY A 161 -6.79 -15.27 -0.88
N THR A 162 -5.99 -16.09 -1.58
CA THR A 162 -4.55 -15.82 -1.71
C THR A 162 -4.26 -14.55 -2.49
N LEU A 163 -4.98 -14.30 -3.59
CA LEU A 163 -4.82 -13.08 -4.37
C LEU A 163 -5.25 -11.84 -3.56
N SER A 164 -6.31 -11.94 -2.76
CA SER A 164 -6.76 -10.84 -1.90
C SER A 164 -5.67 -10.44 -0.90
N PHE A 165 -5.12 -11.42 -0.18
CA PHE A 165 -4.08 -11.15 0.82
C PHE A 165 -2.73 -10.76 0.18
N ALA A 166 -2.33 -11.38 -0.92
CA ALA A 166 -1.11 -10.97 -1.63
C ALA A 166 -1.26 -9.56 -2.23
N GLY A 167 -2.42 -9.22 -2.78
CA GLY A 167 -2.72 -7.87 -3.26
C GLY A 167 -2.64 -6.83 -2.13
N ALA A 168 -3.25 -7.14 -0.98
CA ALA A 168 -3.18 -6.31 0.23
C ALA A 168 -1.72 -6.06 0.64
N ILE A 169 -0.94 -7.12 0.89
CA ILE A 169 0.47 -7.00 1.31
C ILE A 169 1.26 -6.08 0.37
N TYR A 170 1.04 -6.18 -0.94
CA TYR A 170 1.75 -5.35 -1.90
C TYR A 170 1.44 -3.87 -1.76
N VAL A 171 0.16 -3.51 -1.70
CA VAL A 171 -0.27 -2.12 -1.58
C VAL A 171 0.11 -1.54 -0.22
N GLU A 172 -0.08 -2.33 0.84
CA GLU A 172 0.20 -1.87 2.20
C GLU A 172 1.69 -1.66 2.42
N GLU A 173 2.56 -2.57 1.94
CA GLU A 173 4.00 -2.39 2.14
C GLU A 173 4.62 -1.28 1.30
N ILE A 174 4.10 -0.99 0.10
CA ILE A 174 4.63 0.12 -0.70
C ILE A 174 4.28 1.48 -0.07
N LEU A 175 3.11 1.60 0.57
CA LEU A 175 2.70 2.81 1.30
C LEU A 175 3.40 2.90 2.67
N ASP A 176 3.45 1.80 3.42
CA ASP A 176 4.10 1.68 4.74
C ASP A 176 5.57 2.12 4.69
N ALA A 177 6.31 1.77 3.64
CA ALA A 177 7.70 2.17 3.51
C ALA A 177 7.88 3.69 3.45
N VAL A 178 7.00 4.40 2.73
CA VAL A 178 7.03 5.87 2.66
C VAL A 178 6.60 6.47 4.00
N GLN A 179 5.59 5.89 4.64
CA GLN A 179 5.08 6.37 5.92
C GLN A 179 6.04 6.16 7.10
N ARG A 180 6.86 5.10 7.06
CA ARG A 180 7.92 4.88 8.05
C ARG A 180 9.02 5.94 7.98
N ASP A 181 9.40 6.38 6.79
CA ASP A 181 10.31 7.52 6.63
C ASP A 181 9.63 8.78 7.20
N GLN A 182 8.38 9.03 6.82
CA GLN A 182 7.61 10.21 7.24
C GLN A 182 7.42 10.32 8.75
N MET A 183 7.09 9.23 9.46
CA MET A 183 6.76 9.29 10.89
C MET A 183 7.96 9.69 11.78
N THR A 184 9.18 9.59 11.27
CA THR A 184 10.41 9.91 12.02
C THR A 184 11.08 11.21 11.57
N ASP A 185 10.66 11.77 10.43
CA ASP A 185 11.28 12.95 9.84
C ASP A 185 10.69 14.25 10.41
N GLN A 186 11.45 14.86 11.32
CA GLN A 186 11.07 16.11 11.98
C GLN A 186 11.04 17.33 11.05
N SER A 187 11.60 17.23 9.83
CA SER A 187 11.55 18.29 8.82
C SER A 187 10.18 18.39 8.13
N LEU A 188 9.36 17.34 8.19
CA LEU A 188 8.04 17.30 7.57
C LEU A 188 6.97 17.95 8.45
N GLN A 189 5.78 18.13 7.85
CA GLN A 189 4.58 18.56 8.57
C GLN A 189 4.30 17.65 9.80
N PRO A 190 4.16 18.21 11.02
CA PRO A 190 3.87 17.42 12.22
C PRO A 190 2.61 16.55 12.11
N MET A 191 1.59 17.04 11.40
CA MET A 191 0.38 16.25 11.11
C MET A 191 0.68 15.01 10.27
N VAL A 192 1.52 15.14 9.23
CA VAL A 192 1.90 14.00 8.39
C VAL A 192 2.64 12.96 9.22
N GLN A 193 3.55 13.39 10.10
CA GLN A 193 4.26 12.47 11.00
C GLN A 193 3.28 11.66 11.86
N LYS A 194 2.26 12.32 12.45
CA LYS A 194 1.26 11.66 13.30
C LYS A 194 0.32 10.74 12.50
N VAL A 195 -0.15 11.17 11.33
CA VAL A 195 -0.97 10.35 10.42
C VAL A 195 -0.21 9.09 10.02
N SER A 196 1.04 9.23 9.57
CA SER A 196 1.88 8.11 9.18
C SER A 196 2.21 7.19 10.36
N TRP A 197 2.44 7.74 11.56
CA TRP A 197 2.64 6.93 12.77
C TRP A 197 1.44 6.06 13.11
N ILE A 198 0.22 6.63 13.13
CA ILE A 198 -1.01 5.88 13.39
C ILE A 198 -1.11 4.75 12.38
N HIS A 199 -1.06 5.07 11.08
CA HIS A 199 -1.22 4.08 10.02
C HIS A 199 -0.18 2.96 10.12
N VAL A 200 1.10 3.29 10.32
CA VAL A 200 2.19 2.30 10.40
C VAL A 200 2.05 1.35 11.60
N VAL A 201 1.63 1.87 12.76
CA VAL A 201 1.43 1.05 13.96
C VAL A 201 0.26 0.08 13.74
N GLU A 202 -0.78 0.53 13.06
CA GLU A 202 -1.96 -0.26 12.76
C GLU A 202 -1.73 -1.28 11.65
N GLU A 203 -1.12 -0.88 10.54
CA GLU A 203 -0.97 -1.72 9.36
C GLU A 203 0.03 -2.87 9.57
N ALA A 204 0.94 -2.74 10.54
CA ALA A 204 1.86 -3.82 10.91
C ALA A 204 1.14 -5.12 11.30
N ARG A 205 -0.06 -5.06 11.90
CA ARG A 205 -0.86 -6.26 12.24
C ARG A 205 -1.61 -6.82 11.02
N HIS A 206 -2.11 -5.97 10.14
CA HIS A 206 -2.82 -6.36 8.91
C HIS A 206 -1.86 -7.06 7.93
N ILE A 207 -0.69 -6.46 7.67
CA ILE A 207 0.38 -7.09 6.88
C ILE A 207 0.76 -8.47 7.45
N ARG A 208 0.89 -8.57 8.78
CA ARG A 208 1.22 -9.85 9.44
C ARG A 208 0.11 -10.89 9.25
N TYR A 209 -1.15 -10.50 9.41
CA TYR A 209 -2.30 -11.36 9.16
C TYR A 209 -2.36 -11.84 7.72
N ALA A 210 -2.19 -10.92 6.76
CA ALA A 210 -2.21 -11.21 5.34
C ALA A 210 -1.08 -12.16 4.92
N ARG A 211 0.14 -11.98 5.46
CA ARG A 211 1.27 -12.89 5.22
C ARG A 211 0.98 -14.31 5.70
N GLU A 212 0.42 -14.46 6.90
CA GLU A 212 0.04 -15.78 7.42
C GLU A 212 -1.09 -16.42 6.60
N GLU A 213 -2.12 -15.67 6.20
CA GLU A 213 -3.20 -16.19 5.37
C GLU A 213 -2.71 -16.56 3.96
N THR A 214 -1.79 -15.78 3.40
CA THR A 214 -1.12 -16.12 2.12
C THR A 214 -0.43 -17.47 2.23
N HIS A 215 0.38 -17.70 3.28
CA HIS A 215 1.04 -19.00 3.48
C HIS A 215 0.08 -20.16 3.72
N ARG A 216 -1.05 -19.94 4.41
CA ARG A 216 -2.05 -21.00 4.65
C ARG A 216 -2.80 -21.39 3.38
N GLN A 217 -3.09 -20.40 2.52
CA GLN A 217 -3.97 -20.59 1.37
C GLN A 217 -3.22 -20.95 0.09
N TRP A 218 -2.01 -20.40 -0.10
CA TRP A 218 -1.23 -20.61 -1.32
C TRP A 218 -0.94 -22.10 -1.64
N PRO A 219 -0.51 -22.95 -0.69
CA PRO A 219 -0.24 -24.36 -0.96
C PRO A 219 -1.49 -25.13 -1.41
N ARG A 220 -2.68 -24.68 -1.00
CA ARG A 220 -3.97 -25.33 -1.30
C ARG A 220 -4.50 -25.01 -2.68
N LEU A 221 -3.95 -24.00 -3.36
CA LEU A 221 -4.36 -23.67 -4.72
C LEU A 221 -3.82 -24.69 -5.73
N GLY A 222 -4.70 -25.18 -6.61
CA GLY A 222 -4.33 -25.96 -7.78
C GLY A 222 -3.55 -25.13 -8.83
N PRO A 223 -3.01 -25.78 -9.88
CA PRO A 223 -2.12 -25.12 -10.84
C PRO A 223 -2.76 -23.94 -11.57
N LEU A 224 -4.05 -24.04 -11.95
CA LEU A 224 -4.78 -22.95 -12.59
C LEU A 224 -4.98 -21.75 -11.65
N GLY A 225 -5.36 -22.01 -10.40
CA GLY A 225 -5.50 -20.97 -9.37
C GLY A 225 -4.18 -20.26 -9.10
N ARG A 226 -3.07 -21.01 -9.03
CA ARG A 226 -1.72 -20.43 -8.88
C ARG A 226 -1.32 -19.59 -10.10
N ALA A 227 -1.56 -20.06 -11.31
CA ALA A 227 -1.27 -19.31 -12.53
C ALA A 227 -2.08 -18.01 -12.60
N TYR A 228 -3.38 -18.09 -12.30
CA TYR A 228 -4.27 -16.94 -12.21
C TYR A 228 -3.80 -15.94 -11.16
N SER A 229 -3.58 -16.36 -9.90
CA SER A 229 -3.14 -15.46 -8.83
C SER A 229 -1.81 -14.78 -9.16
N ARG A 230 -0.84 -15.50 -9.72
CA ARG A 230 0.45 -14.90 -10.14
C ARG A 230 0.28 -13.85 -11.22
N PHE A 231 -0.56 -14.11 -12.22
CA PHE A 231 -0.76 -13.18 -13.32
C PHE A 231 -1.51 -11.93 -12.87
N ILE A 232 -2.61 -12.09 -12.12
CA ILE A 232 -3.39 -10.95 -11.63
C ILE A 232 -2.60 -10.16 -10.59
N LEU A 233 -1.85 -10.81 -9.69
CA LEU A 233 -0.97 -10.12 -8.75
C LEU A 233 0.08 -9.27 -9.50
N ALA A 234 0.63 -9.78 -10.61
CA ALA A 234 1.57 -9.01 -11.42
C ALA A 234 0.91 -7.77 -12.08
N LEU A 235 -0.38 -7.84 -12.44
CA LEU A 235 -1.15 -6.67 -12.89
C LEU A 235 -1.39 -5.68 -11.76
N VAL A 236 -1.81 -6.16 -10.59
CA VAL A 236 -1.98 -5.32 -9.37
C VAL A 236 -0.69 -4.56 -9.10
N VAL A 237 0.43 -5.27 -9.04
CA VAL A 237 1.75 -4.67 -8.84
C VAL A 237 2.04 -3.62 -9.89
N TYR A 238 1.93 -3.96 -11.17
CA TYR A 238 2.26 -3.02 -12.24
C TYR A 238 1.46 -1.72 -12.15
N PHE A 239 0.13 -1.79 -11.96
CA PHE A 239 -0.70 -0.60 -11.87
C PHE A 239 -0.49 0.16 -10.57
N SER A 240 -0.43 -0.53 -9.43
CA SER A 240 -0.19 0.09 -8.12
C SER A 240 1.18 0.75 -8.04
N THR A 241 2.23 0.25 -8.72
CA THR A 241 3.55 0.93 -8.78
C THR A 241 3.57 2.11 -9.74
N SER A 242 2.89 1.99 -10.89
CA SER A 242 2.99 2.98 -11.98
C SER A 242 2.01 4.14 -11.86
N ARG A 243 0.98 4.01 -11.01
CA ARG A 243 -0.11 4.99 -10.84
C ARG A 243 -0.21 5.53 -9.41
N LEU A 244 0.89 5.50 -8.65
CA LEU A 244 0.94 6.11 -7.31
C LEU A 244 0.69 7.63 -7.34
N ILE A 245 1.26 8.30 -8.35
CA ILE A 245 1.18 9.75 -8.53
C ILE A 245 0.26 10.03 -9.71
N ASP A 246 -0.86 10.70 -9.45
CA ASP A 246 -1.77 11.20 -10.48
C ASP A 246 -1.08 12.32 -11.27
N PRO A 247 -1.01 12.27 -12.61
CA PRO A 247 -0.41 13.34 -13.42
C PRO A 247 -0.94 14.75 -13.15
N LYS A 248 -2.17 14.87 -12.63
CA LYS A 248 -2.77 16.16 -12.27
C LYS A 248 -2.04 16.88 -11.14
N VAL A 249 -1.20 16.19 -10.35
CA VAL A 249 -0.37 16.86 -9.33
C VAL A 249 0.58 17.88 -9.95
N TYR A 250 1.09 17.60 -11.15
CA TYR A 250 2.05 18.48 -11.84
C TYR A 250 1.36 19.76 -12.34
N ALA A 251 0.17 19.63 -12.90
CA ALA A 251 -0.65 20.78 -13.28
C ALA A 251 -1.00 21.67 -12.08
N ALA A 252 -1.25 21.07 -10.91
CA ALA A 252 -1.59 21.80 -9.69
C ALA A 252 -0.46 22.72 -9.20
N VAL A 253 0.79 22.45 -9.59
CA VAL A 253 1.96 23.27 -9.25
C VAL A 253 2.49 24.09 -10.44
N GLY A 254 1.71 24.18 -11.51
CA GLY A 254 2.01 25.00 -12.70
C GLY A 254 3.06 24.39 -13.63
N LEU A 255 3.29 23.07 -13.58
CA LEU A 255 4.19 22.38 -14.49
C LEU A 255 3.43 21.85 -15.71
N ASP A 256 4.14 21.72 -16.84
CA ASP A 256 3.65 20.98 -18.00
C ASP A 256 3.54 19.49 -17.63
N VAL A 257 2.35 18.92 -17.81
CA VAL A 257 2.04 17.56 -17.36
C VAL A 257 2.84 16.52 -18.14
N ASP A 258 2.97 16.69 -19.45
CA ASP A 258 3.63 15.70 -20.31
C ASP A 258 5.15 15.72 -20.06
N GLU A 259 5.75 16.89 -19.93
CA GLU A 259 7.15 17.05 -19.53
C GLU A 259 7.41 16.43 -18.14
N ALA A 260 6.56 16.74 -17.15
CA ALA A 260 6.73 16.24 -15.79
C ALA A 260 6.56 14.73 -15.68
N VAL A 261 5.56 14.15 -16.36
CA VAL A 261 5.36 12.70 -16.41
C VAL A 261 6.55 12.01 -17.09
N ALA A 262 7.06 12.55 -18.19
CA ALA A 262 8.24 12.02 -18.86
C ALA A 262 9.49 12.09 -17.97
N ALA A 263 9.69 13.23 -17.29
CA ALA A 263 10.79 13.44 -16.35
C ALA A 263 10.72 12.44 -15.18
N ALA A 264 9.56 12.30 -14.54
CA ALA A 264 9.34 11.33 -13.46
C ALA A 264 9.55 9.88 -13.93
N ALA A 265 9.07 9.52 -15.12
CA ALA A 265 9.25 8.17 -15.67
C ALA A 265 10.72 7.83 -15.94
N ALA A 266 11.52 8.80 -16.40
CA ALA A 266 12.95 8.66 -16.63
C ALA A 266 13.80 8.79 -15.36
N ASN A 267 13.24 9.34 -14.27
CA ASN A 267 13.99 9.69 -13.06
C ASN A 267 14.55 8.45 -12.33
N PRO A 268 15.88 8.30 -12.21
CA PRO A 268 16.49 7.20 -11.47
C PRO A 268 16.16 7.23 -9.96
N HIS A 269 16.06 8.41 -9.34
CA HIS A 269 15.71 8.55 -7.92
C HIS A 269 14.28 8.09 -7.63
N TRP A 270 13.35 8.39 -8.54
CA TRP A 270 11.96 7.91 -8.40
C TRP A 270 11.88 6.40 -8.56
N ARG A 271 12.64 5.82 -9.51
CA ARG A 271 12.74 4.36 -9.67
C ARG A 271 13.33 3.69 -8.43
N GLU A 272 14.35 4.30 -7.83
CA GLU A 272 14.95 3.83 -6.58
C GLU A 272 13.95 3.89 -5.42
N THR A 273 13.21 4.98 -5.28
CA THR A 273 12.15 5.11 -4.26
C THR A 273 11.11 4.01 -4.36
N LYS A 274 10.63 3.69 -5.57
CA LYS A 274 9.68 2.58 -5.77
C LYS A 274 10.27 1.22 -5.45
N ARG A 275 11.55 0.99 -5.76
CA ARG A 275 12.27 -0.26 -5.40
C ARG A 275 12.47 -0.39 -3.90
N PHE A 276 12.87 0.70 -3.24
CA PHE A 276 13.00 0.78 -1.79
C PHE A 276 11.67 0.40 -1.13
N ALA A 277 10.57 1.01 -1.58
CA ALA A 277 9.25 0.78 -1.01
C ALA A 277 8.76 -0.66 -1.22
N ALA A 278 9.03 -1.26 -2.38
CA ALA A 278 8.61 -2.63 -2.69
C ALA A 278 9.56 -3.72 -2.17
N HIS A 279 10.71 -3.38 -1.57
CA HIS A 279 11.77 -4.34 -1.28
C HIS A 279 11.30 -5.51 -0.38
N LYS A 280 10.64 -5.22 0.74
CA LYS A 280 10.19 -6.23 1.71
C LYS A 280 9.16 -7.19 1.12
N VAL A 281 8.22 -6.68 0.33
CA VAL A 281 7.17 -7.49 -0.28
C VAL A 281 7.71 -8.35 -1.42
N ILE A 282 8.67 -7.85 -2.20
CA ILE A 282 9.33 -8.63 -3.26
C ILE A 282 10.09 -9.82 -2.66
N THR A 283 10.82 -9.60 -1.56
CA THR A 283 11.52 -10.69 -0.85
C THR A 283 10.52 -11.77 -0.43
N PHE A 284 9.44 -11.37 0.23
CA PHE A 284 8.38 -12.29 0.66
C PHE A 284 7.72 -13.06 -0.49
N PHE A 285 7.35 -12.38 -1.57
CA PHE A 285 6.71 -13.05 -2.70
C PHE A 285 7.64 -13.98 -3.46
N ASN A 286 8.96 -13.72 -3.45
CA ASN A 286 9.93 -14.69 -3.95
C ASN A 286 10.00 -15.93 -3.04
N GLU A 287 10.04 -15.76 -1.73
CA GLU A 287 10.04 -16.87 -0.75
C GLU A 287 8.79 -17.76 -0.87
N VAL A 288 7.61 -17.15 -1.03
CA VAL A 288 6.34 -17.90 -1.22
C VAL A 288 6.24 -18.50 -2.64
N GLY A 289 6.96 -17.96 -3.61
CA GLY A 289 6.90 -18.36 -5.02
C GLY A 289 5.73 -17.72 -5.80
N LEU A 290 5.30 -16.53 -5.39
CA LEU A 290 4.28 -15.71 -6.07
C LEU A 290 4.85 -14.96 -7.29
N ILE A 291 6.18 -14.80 -7.39
CA ILE A 291 6.83 -14.17 -8.55
C ILE A 291 7.33 -15.25 -9.52
N ALA A 292 6.47 -15.71 -10.43
CA ALA A 292 6.82 -16.69 -11.45
C ALA A 292 6.00 -16.57 -12.74
N GLY A 293 6.47 -17.24 -13.80
CA GLY A 293 5.77 -17.32 -15.07
C GLY A 293 5.79 -16.01 -15.88
N PRO A 294 4.88 -15.85 -16.87
CA PRO A 294 4.89 -14.71 -17.79
C PRO A 294 4.64 -13.37 -17.09
N GLY A 295 3.99 -13.38 -15.91
CA GLY A 295 3.76 -12.19 -15.10
C GLY A 295 5.05 -11.45 -14.73
N LYS A 296 6.22 -12.12 -14.67
CA LYS A 296 7.53 -11.49 -14.40
C LYS A 296 7.84 -10.30 -15.31
N LEU A 297 7.31 -10.26 -16.53
CA LEU A 297 7.47 -9.13 -17.43
C LEU A 297 6.84 -7.84 -16.86
N LEU A 298 5.69 -7.94 -16.19
CA LEU A 298 5.00 -6.81 -15.58
C LEU A 298 5.77 -6.27 -14.37
N TRP A 299 6.37 -7.15 -13.56
CA TRP A 299 7.27 -6.76 -12.47
C TRP A 299 8.49 -5.97 -12.97
N ARG A 300 9.12 -6.41 -14.06
CA ARG A 300 10.23 -5.67 -14.70
C ARG A 300 9.76 -4.33 -15.27
N ARG A 301 8.59 -4.29 -15.91
CA ARG A 301 7.99 -3.04 -16.42
C ARG A 301 7.62 -2.07 -15.32
N ALA A 302 7.26 -2.55 -14.13
CA ALA A 302 7.08 -1.74 -12.93
C ALA A 302 8.40 -1.19 -12.38
N GLY A 303 9.55 -1.72 -12.84
CA GLY A 303 10.88 -1.34 -12.40
C GLY A 303 11.35 -2.05 -11.13
N LEU A 304 10.68 -3.15 -10.74
CA LEU A 304 10.86 -3.84 -9.46
C LEU A 304 11.76 -5.08 -9.52
N LEU A 305 12.03 -5.59 -10.72
CA LEU A 305 12.95 -6.71 -11.00
C LEU A 305 13.99 -6.32 -12.04
#